data_AF-I1VET5-F1
#
_entry.id   AF-I1VET5-F1
#
_cell.length_a   1.000
_cell.length_b   1.000
_cell.length_c   1.000
_cell.angle_alpha   90.00
_cell.angle_beta   90.00
_cell.angle_gamma   90.00
#
_symmetry.space_group_name_H-M   'P 1'
#
loop_
_entity.id
_entity.type
_entity.pdbx_description
1 polymer ?
#
loop_
_entity_poly.entity_id
_entity_poly.type
_entity_poly.pdbx_seq_one_letter_code
_entity_poly.pdbx_strand_id
1 'polypeptide(L)' 'VKNNNNEEPSDKHIEKYLKTIKITLSTEWSPCSVTCGNGIQVRIKPGSAGKSKNELDYANDIEKKICKMEK' A
#
# COMPACT_ATOMS: atom_id res chain seq x y z
N VAL A 1 26.70 7.09 9.05
CA VAL A 1 25.69 6.37 9.86
C VAL A 1 24.37 7.12 9.71
N LYS A 2 23.44 6.66 8.87
CA LYS A 2 22.12 7.29 8.75
C LYS A 2 21.18 6.56 9.70
N ASN A 3 21.15 7.00 10.96
CA ASN A 3 20.12 6.61 11.91
C ASN A 3 18.84 7.38 11.57
N ASN A 4 17.83 6.71 11.01
CA ASN A 4 16.47 7.23 10.93
C ASN A 4 15.51 6.07 11.21
N ASN A 5 15.11 5.91 12.49
CA ASN A 5 14.03 5.04 12.91
C ASN A 5 12.65 5.63 12.54
N ASN A 6 12.48 6.00 11.27
CA ASN A 6 11.16 6.17 10.68
C ASN A 6 10.87 4.81 10.01
N GLU A 7 10.19 3.91 10.72
CA GLU A 7 9.75 2.61 10.20
C GLU A 7 8.70 2.83 9.08
N GLU A 8 9.15 3.35 7.96
CA GLU A 8 8.42 3.27 6.71
C GLU A 8 8.32 1.77 6.35
N PRO A 9 7.11 1.26 6.10
CA PRO A 9 6.95 -0.14 5.75
C PRO A 9 7.80 -0.44 4.50
N SER A 10 8.69 -1.43 4.62
CA SER A 10 9.58 -1.83 3.53
C SER A 10 8.81 -2.09 2.24
N ASP A 11 9.37 -1.71 1.09
CA ASP A 11 8.76 -1.98 -0.22
C ASP A 11 8.31 -3.44 -0.39
N LYS A 12 9.06 -4.40 0.16
CA LYS A 12 8.70 -5.82 0.15
C LYS A 12 7.38 -6.12 0.87
N HIS A 13 7.11 -5.43 1.97
CA HIS A 13 5.85 -5.56 2.71
C HIS A 13 4.68 -4.98 1.91
N ILE A 14 4.88 -3.83 1.27
CA ILE A 14 3.87 -3.17 0.45
C ILE A 14 3.56 -4.03 -0.78
N GLU A 15 4.58 -4.56 -1.48
CA GLU A 15 4.41 -5.48 -2.61
C GLU A 15 3.65 -6.75 -2.21
N LYS A 16 3.99 -7.34 -1.07
CA LYS A 16 3.28 -8.51 -0.55
C LYS A 16 1.81 -8.19 -0.31
N TYR A 17 1.54 -7.07 0.35
CA TYR A 17 0.18 -6.64 0.63
C TYR A 17 -0.63 -6.36 -0.65
N LEU A 18 -0.04 -5.65 -1.63
CA LEU A 18 -0.64 -5.41 -2.95
C LEU A 18 -0.99 -6.72 -3.67
N LYS A 19 -0.12 -7.74 -3.60
CA LYS A 19 -0.42 -9.07 -4.16
C LYS A 19 -1.60 -9.72 -3.45
N THR A 20 -1.70 -9.60 -2.12
CA THR A 20 -2.80 -10.17 -1.33
C THR A 20 -4.14 -9.53 -1.65
N ILE A 21 -4.18 -8.20 -1.79
CA ILE A 21 -5.45 -7.48 -2.03
C ILE A 21 -5.69 -7.16 -3.50
N LYS A 22 -4.89 -7.71 -4.43
CA LYS A 22 -4.93 -7.36 -5.86
C LYS A 22 -6.34 -7.41 -6.45
N ILE A 23 -7.12 -8.43 -6.08
CA ILE A 23 -8.50 -8.62 -6.59
C ILE A 23 -9.45 -7.54 -6.08
N THR A 24 -9.30 -7.09 -4.84
CA THR A 24 -10.19 -6.09 -4.20
C THR A 24 -9.65 -4.66 -4.29
N LEU A 25 -8.42 -4.48 -4.76
CA LEU A 25 -7.79 -3.17 -4.92
C LEU A 25 -8.61 -2.27 -5.86
N SER A 26 -8.83 -1.03 -5.45
CA SER A 26 -9.60 -0.02 -6.15
C SER A 26 -8.98 1.37 -5.97
N THR A 27 -9.69 2.42 -6.41
CA THR A 27 -9.33 3.82 -6.14
C THR A 27 -9.61 4.25 -4.70
N GLU A 28 -10.29 3.43 -3.91
CA GLU A 28 -10.47 3.64 -2.48
C GLU A 28 -9.29 3.07 -1.69
N TRP A 29 -9.01 3.67 -0.54
CA TRP A 29 -7.97 3.17 0.36
C TRP A 29 -8.32 1.77 0.86
N SER A 30 -7.37 0.85 0.72
CA SER A 30 -7.47 -0.47 1.31
C SER A 30 -7.64 -0.40 2.84
N PRO A 31 -8.08 -1.47 3.50
CA PRO A 31 -7.85 -1.65 4.93
C PRO A 31 -6.38 -1.49 5.30
N CYS A 32 -6.08 -1.29 6.59
CA CYS A 32 -4.69 -1.31 7.04
C CYS A 32 -4.08 -2.71 6.84
N SER A 33 -2.81 -2.78 6.42
CA SER A 33 -2.13 -4.06 6.20
C SER A 33 -1.94 -4.90 7.45
N VAL A 34 -2.12 -4.29 8.62
CA VAL A 34 -2.01 -4.90 9.94
C VAL A 34 -3.29 -4.62 10.71
N THR A 35 -3.55 -5.42 11.75
CA THR A 35 -4.65 -5.20 12.69
C THR A 35 -4.21 -4.51 13.98
N CYS A 36 -2.90 -4.41 14.24
CA CYS A 36 -2.30 -3.69 15.36
C CYS A 36 -0.97 -3.02 14.95
N GLY A 37 -0.65 -1.87 15.54
CA GLY A 37 0.61 -1.16 15.27
C GLY A 37 0.67 -0.42 13.93
N ASN A 38 1.88 -0.23 13.40
CA ASN A 38 2.11 0.51 12.16
C ASN A 38 1.96 -0.41 10.93
N GLY A 39 1.17 0.01 9.95
CA GLY A 39 1.00 -0.69 8.67
C GLY A 39 0.90 0.27 7.49
N ILE A 40 0.45 -0.25 6.35
CA ILE A 40 0.23 0.52 5.13
C ILE A 40 -1.23 0.38 4.64
N GLN A 41 -1.78 1.46 4.11
CA GLN A 41 -2.93 1.43 3.21
C GLN A 41 -2.47 1.79 1.80
N VAL A 42 -3.08 1.14 0.81
CA VAL A 42 -2.75 1.37 -0.61
C VAL A 42 -4.02 1.57 -1.43
N ARG A 43 -3.90 2.29 -2.54
CA ARG A 43 -4.98 2.44 -3.53
C ARG A 43 -4.42 2.66 -4.93
N ILE A 44 -5.25 2.42 -5.94
CA ILE A 44 -4.97 2.82 -7.32
C ILE A 44 -5.17 4.32 -7.46
N LYS A 45 -4.27 5.02 -8.15
CA LYS A 45 -4.46 6.44 -8.47
C LYS A 45 -5.75 6.63 -9.28
N PRO A 46 -6.55 7.67 -9.04
CA PRO A 46 -7.74 7.95 -9.84
C PRO A 46 -7.48 7.99 -11.36
N GLY A 47 -6.32 8.51 -11.79
CA GLY A 47 -5.91 8.52 -13.21
C GLY A 47 -5.55 7.14 -13.79
N SER A 48 -5.39 6.13 -12.95
CA SER A 48 -5.04 4.75 -13.32
C SER A 48 -6.20 3.77 -13.11
N ALA A 49 -7.40 4.26 -12.78
CA ALA A 49 -8.58 3.43 -12.49
C ALA A 49 -9.01 2.53 -13.66
N GLY A 50 -8.75 2.94 -14.90
CA GLY A 50 -9.05 2.16 -16.10
C GLY A 50 -7.99 1.14 -16.49
N LYS A 51 -6.84 1.10 -15.81
CA LYS A 51 -5.77 0.13 -16.13
C LYS A 51 -6.14 -1.26 -15.64
N SER A 52 -5.65 -2.28 -16.35
CA SER A 52 -5.73 -3.65 -15.88
C SER A 52 -4.94 -3.80 -14.58
N LYS A 53 -5.51 -4.53 -13.61
CA LYS A 53 -4.85 -4.80 -12.32
C LYS A 53 -3.52 -5.55 -12.46
N ASN A 54 -3.29 -6.19 -13.60
CA ASN A 54 -2.03 -6.87 -13.91
C ASN A 54 -0.95 -5.93 -14.45
N GLU A 55 -1.31 -4.72 -14.87
CA GLU A 55 -0.43 -3.74 -15.53
C GLU A 55 -0.23 -2.48 -14.67
N LEU A 56 -0.64 -2.51 -13.41
CA LEU A 56 -0.44 -1.40 -12.48
C LEU A 56 1.04 -1.31 -12.10
N ASP A 57 1.63 -0.15 -12.38
CA ASP A 57 2.98 0.16 -11.95
C ASP A 57 3.04 0.55 -10.47
N TYR A 58 3.94 -0.09 -9.72
CA TYR A 58 4.06 0.09 -8.27
C TYR A 58 4.41 1.53 -7.84
N ALA A 59 5.16 2.28 -8.66
CA ALA A 59 5.58 3.63 -8.34
C ALA A 59 4.61 4.69 -8.87
N ASN A 60 4.07 4.47 -10.06
CA ASN A 60 3.29 5.46 -10.79
C ASN A 60 1.79 5.31 -10.62
N ASP A 61 1.26 4.09 -10.43
CA ASP A 61 -0.18 3.84 -10.40
C ASP A 61 -0.73 3.58 -8.99
N ILE A 62 0.15 3.36 -8.01
CA ILE A 62 -0.24 3.03 -6.64
C ILE A 62 0.14 4.15 -5.68
N GLU A 63 -0.82 4.61 -4.89
CA GLU A 63 -0.57 5.47 -3.74
C GLU A 63 -0.49 4.65 -2.45
N LYS A 64 0.36 5.11 -1.52
CA LYS A 64 0.70 4.42 -0.28
C LYS A 64 0.65 5.44 0.85
N LYS A 65 0.05 5.07 1.98
CA LYS A 65 0.13 5.87 3.20
C LYS A 65 0.24 4.96 4.42
N ILE A 66 0.95 5.44 5.44
CA ILE A 66 1.07 4.74 6.72
C ILE A 66 -0.29 4.79 7.44
N CYS A 67 -0.70 3.65 7.99
CA CYS A 67 -1.82 3.55 8.93
C CYS A 67 -1.30 3.11 10.29
N LYS A 68 -1.96 3.54 11.36
CA LYS A 68 -1.68 3.12 12.73
C LYS A 68 -2.94 2.53 13.32
N MET A 69 -2.88 1.25 13.67
CA MET A 69 -3.96 0.54 14.35
C MET A 69 -3.71 0.56 15.85
N GLU A 70 -4.80 0.62 16.61
CA GLU A 70 -4.76 0.53 18.07
C GLU A 70 -4.17 -0.82 18.50
N LYS A 71 -3.60 -0.84 19.72
CA LYS A 71 -3.03 -2.05 20.32
C LYS A 71 -4.11 -2.88 20.99
#